data_AF-N2BAP1-F1
#
_entry.id   AF-N2BAP1-F1
#
_cell.length_a   1.000
_cell.length_b   1.000
_cell.length_c   1.000
_cell.angle_alpha   90.00
_cell.angle_beta   90.00
_cell.angle_gamma   90.00
#
_symmetry.space_group_name_H-M   'P 1'
#
loop_
_entity.id
_entity.type
_entity.pdbx_description
1 polymer ?
#
loop_
_entity_poly.entity_id
_entity_poly.type
_entity_poly.pdbx_seq_one_letter_code
_entity_poly.pdbx_strand_id
1 'polypeptide(L)'
;MQKADFGILESPFVFPTISKDGHIHRDTLSKALRRLNKGKWNGKVTTHGFRATFRTICSINEVELLKLGVGNNAIESALAHKTNNAIQYAYEREKSTLKQQEVLMQWYGDYLNNLCDFKI
;
A
#
# COMPACT_ATOMS: atom_id res chain seq x y z
N MET A 1 -20.65 -0.45 -0.32
CA MET A 1 -20.30 -1.51 -1.28
C MET A 1 -19.49 -2.56 -0.51
N GLN A 2 -20.09 -3.68 -0.11
CA GLN A 2 -19.47 -4.65 0.80
C GLN A 2 -19.51 -6.07 0.23
N LYS A 3 -18.33 -6.72 0.23
CA LYS A 3 -17.99 -8.16 0.19
C LYS A 3 -18.49 -9.04 -0.97
N ALA A 4 -19.63 -8.80 -1.60
CA ALA A 4 -20.24 -9.76 -2.52
C ALA A 4 -19.73 -9.68 -3.97
N ASP A 5 -19.16 -8.54 -4.41
CA ASP A 5 -19.11 -8.27 -5.85
C ASP A 5 -17.83 -8.75 -6.57
N PHE A 6 -16.80 -9.24 -5.86
CA PHE A 6 -15.50 -9.56 -6.49
C PHE A 6 -14.78 -10.83 -5.97
N GLY A 7 -15.34 -11.53 -4.99
CA GLY A 7 -14.68 -12.70 -4.38
C GLY A 7 -15.19 -14.02 -4.94
N ILE A 8 -14.36 -14.77 -5.65
CA ILE A 8 -14.66 -16.18 -6.04
C ILE A 8 -14.79 -17.08 -4.80
N LEU A 9 -14.26 -16.63 -3.65
CA LEU A 9 -14.24 -17.34 -2.38
C LEU A 9 -14.92 -16.48 -1.31
N GLU A 10 -15.86 -17.07 -0.57
CA GLU A 10 -16.33 -16.49 0.69
C GLU A 10 -15.18 -16.51 1.71
N SER A 11 -14.59 -15.35 1.99
CA SER A 11 -13.44 -15.23 2.85
C SER A 11 -13.43 -13.91 3.62
N PRO A 12 -12.93 -13.90 4.87
CA PRO A 12 -12.71 -12.65 5.61
C PRO A 12 -11.49 -11.86 5.09
N PHE A 13 -10.68 -12.43 4.18
CA PHE A 13 -9.45 -11.83 3.69
C PHE A 13 -9.62 -11.14 2.33
N VAL A 14 -8.87 -10.07 2.10
CA VAL A 14 -8.82 -9.35 0.80
C VAL A 14 -8.13 -10.18 -0.28
N PHE A 15 -7.14 -11.00 0.10
CA PHE A 15 -6.40 -11.89 -0.82
C PHE A 15 -6.62 -13.36 -0.44
N PRO A 16 -7.81 -13.91 -0.70
CA PRO A 16 -8.18 -15.25 -0.27
C PRO A 16 -7.50 -16.34 -1.09
N THR A 17 -7.29 -17.52 -0.49
CA THR A 17 -6.84 -18.73 -1.18
C THR A 17 -7.48 -19.97 -0.58
N ILE A 18 -7.45 -21.09 -1.31
CA ILE A 18 -7.92 -22.42 -0.86
C ILE A 18 -6.88 -23.09 0.08
N SER A 19 -5.85 -22.37 0.52
CA SER A 19 -4.87 -22.90 1.46
C SER A 19 -5.49 -23.06 2.86
N LYS A 20 -4.82 -23.84 3.72
CA LYS A 20 -5.25 -24.04 5.11
C LYS A 20 -5.43 -22.72 5.88
N ASP A 21 -4.59 -21.74 5.59
CA ASP A 21 -4.62 -20.42 6.24
C ASP A 21 -5.67 -19.48 5.62
N GLY A 22 -6.28 -19.86 4.50
CA GLY A 22 -7.38 -19.12 3.85
C GLY A 22 -6.95 -17.85 3.10
N HIS A 23 -5.65 -17.52 3.07
CA HIS A 23 -5.10 -16.33 2.41
C HIS A 23 -3.73 -16.58 1.79
N ILE A 24 -3.24 -15.65 0.97
CA ILE A 24 -1.93 -15.77 0.33
C ILE A 24 -0.80 -15.87 1.38
N HIS A 25 0.15 -16.78 1.16
CA HIS A 25 1.39 -16.80 1.93
C HIS A 25 2.23 -15.55 1.65
N ARG A 26 3.02 -15.10 2.63
CA ARG A 26 3.91 -13.92 2.51
C ARG A 26 4.79 -13.96 1.25
N ASP A 27 5.33 -15.14 0.93
CA ASP A 27 6.24 -15.32 -0.21
C ASP A 27 5.54 -15.41 -1.57
N THR A 28 4.21 -15.55 -1.59
CA THR A 28 3.44 -15.66 -2.84
C THR A 28 3.69 -14.45 -3.75
N LEU A 29 3.74 -13.24 -3.17
CA LEU A 29 3.98 -12.00 -3.92
C LEU A 29 5.39 -11.99 -4.52
N SER A 30 6.41 -12.38 -3.76
CA SER A 30 7.79 -12.51 -4.24
C SER A 30 7.90 -13.52 -5.39
N LYS A 31 7.23 -14.68 -5.27
CA LYS A 31 7.19 -15.69 -6.34
C LYS A 31 6.48 -15.18 -7.59
N ALA A 32 5.38 -14.44 -7.42
CA ALA A 32 4.65 -13.83 -8.54
C ALA A 32 5.52 -12.83 -9.29
N LEU A 33 6.21 -11.92 -8.58
CA LEU A 33 7.11 -10.93 -9.20
C LEU A 33 8.25 -11.58 -9.98
N ARG A 34 8.83 -12.69 -9.48
CA ARG A 34 9.87 -13.44 -10.19
C ARG A 34 9.40 -14.04 -11.51
N ARG A 35 8.11 -14.35 -11.63
CA ARG A 35 7.51 -14.95 -12.84
C ARG A 35 6.89 -13.92 -13.77
N LEU A 36 6.54 -12.75 -13.24
CA LEU A 36 5.86 -11.68 -13.97
C LEU A 36 6.63 -11.30 -15.24
N ASN A 37 5.89 -11.18 -16.35
CA ASN A 37 6.42 -10.86 -17.68
C ASN A 37 7.65 -11.71 -18.06
N LYS A 38 7.51 -13.04 -17.96
CA LYS A 38 8.57 -14.04 -18.28
C LYS A 38 9.85 -13.80 -17.48
N GLY A 39 9.73 -13.31 -16.24
CA GLY A 39 10.85 -13.06 -15.36
C GLY A 39 11.64 -11.78 -15.64
N LYS A 40 11.13 -10.86 -16.48
CA LYS A 40 11.74 -9.55 -16.76
C LYS A 40 12.12 -8.76 -15.50
N TRP A 41 11.35 -8.93 -14.43
CA TRP A 41 11.48 -8.19 -13.17
C TRP A 41 12.19 -8.96 -12.06
N ASN A 42 12.60 -10.22 -12.32
CA ASN A 42 13.32 -11.03 -11.35
C ASN A 42 14.65 -10.37 -10.97
N GLY A 43 14.89 -10.17 -9.67
CA GLY A 43 16.08 -9.49 -9.14
C GLY A 43 16.11 -7.97 -9.33
N LYS A 44 15.11 -7.38 -10.03
CA LYS A 44 14.99 -5.93 -10.25
C LYS A 44 13.95 -5.28 -9.35
N VAL A 45 12.88 -6.00 -9.03
CA VAL A 45 11.78 -5.51 -8.20
C VAL A 45 11.57 -6.47 -7.05
N THR A 46 11.38 -5.92 -5.86
CA THR A 46 11.04 -6.66 -4.64
C THR A 46 9.81 -6.05 -4.00
N THR A 47 9.15 -6.83 -3.14
CA THR A 47 7.99 -6.35 -2.35
C THR A 47 8.38 -5.18 -1.45
N HIS A 48 9.58 -5.20 -0.87
CA HIS A 48 10.12 -4.08 -0.11
C HIS A 48 10.45 -2.87 -1.01
N GLY A 49 10.94 -3.11 -2.22
CA GLY A 49 11.21 -2.08 -3.22
C GLY A 49 9.98 -1.22 -3.50
N PHE A 50 8.78 -1.81 -3.57
CA PHE A 50 7.54 -1.03 -3.73
C PHE A 50 7.28 -0.04 -2.60
N ARG A 51 7.65 -0.38 -1.36
CA ARG A 51 7.51 0.53 -0.22
C ARG A 51 8.47 1.71 -0.30
N ALA A 52 9.71 1.45 -0.72
CA ALA A 52 10.68 2.51 -0.98
C ALA A 52 10.20 3.41 -2.12
N THR A 53 9.73 2.83 -3.23
CA THR A 53 9.15 3.58 -4.36
C THR A 53 7.96 4.44 -3.91
N PHE A 54 7.03 3.89 -3.13
CA PHE A 54 5.91 4.65 -2.55
C PHE A 54 6.42 5.83 -1.73
N ARG A 55 7.35 5.61 -0.80
CA ARG A 55 7.90 6.69 0.04
C ARG A 55 8.55 7.79 -0.82
N THR A 56 9.35 7.41 -1.81
CA THR A 56 10.01 8.37 -2.71
C THR A 56 8.99 9.18 -3.50
N ILE A 57 7.94 8.55 -4.05
CA ILE A 57 6.87 9.26 -4.76
C ILE A 57 6.17 10.26 -3.84
N CYS A 58 5.82 9.85 -2.62
CA CYS A 58 5.18 10.74 -1.65
C CYS A 58 6.12 11.90 -1.24
N SER A 59 7.42 11.66 -1.07
CA SER A 59 8.38 12.71 -0.77
C SER A 59 8.57 13.72 -1.90
N ILE A 60 8.55 13.26 -3.17
CA ILE A 60 8.65 14.16 -4.32
C ILE A 60 7.42 15.07 -4.45
N ASN A 61 6.24 14.56 -4.06
CA ASN A 61 4.97 15.27 -4.16
C ASN A 61 4.47 15.83 -2.82
N GLU A 62 5.36 16.04 -1.85
CA GLU A 62 5.00 16.41 -0.47
C GLU A 62 4.16 17.70 -0.41
N VAL A 63 4.49 18.71 -1.22
CA VAL A 63 3.74 19.98 -1.27
C VAL A 63 2.30 19.78 -1.72
N GLU A 64 2.06 18.89 -2.67
CA GLU A 64 0.70 18.58 -3.15
C GLU A 64 -0.08 17.80 -2.09
N LEU A 65 0.54 16.78 -1.50
CA LEU A 65 -0.04 15.99 -0.42
C LEU A 65 -0.42 16.87 0.78
N LEU A 66 0.43 17.83 1.16
CA LEU A 66 0.12 18.77 2.23
C LEU A 66 -1.11 19.62 1.93
N LYS A 67 -1.31 20.05 0.68
CA LYS A 67 -2.54 20.78 0.26
C LYS A 67 -3.80 19.91 0.39
N LEU A 68 -3.66 18.61 0.23
CA LEU A 68 -4.73 17.62 0.44
C LEU A 68 -4.90 17.24 1.92
N GLY A 69 -4.18 17.89 2.83
CA GLY A 69 -4.22 17.59 4.27
C GLY A 69 -3.47 16.31 4.65
N VAL A 70 -2.64 15.77 3.76
CA VAL A 70 -1.83 14.57 3.98
C VAL A 70 -0.42 14.99 4.42
N GLY A 71 -0.15 14.83 5.71
CA GLY A 71 1.17 15.08 6.28
C GLY A 71 2.07 13.83 6.29
N ASN A 72 3.34 14.03 6.65
CA ASN A 72 4.34 12.97 6.74
C ASN A 72 3.92 11.82 7.67
N ASN A 73 3.20 12.12 8.76
CA ASN A 73 2.67 11.10 9.66
C ASN A 73 1.69 10.13 8.96
N ALA A 74 0.85 10.59 8.03
CA ALA A 74 -0.04 9.73 7.28
C ALA A 74 0.73 8.79 6.32
N ILE A 75 1.82 9.28 5.73
CA ILE A 75 2.72 8.49 4.87
C ILE A 75 3.42 7.41 5.68
N GLU A 76 3.96 7.75 6.85
CA GLU A 76 4.62 6.80 7.75
C GLU A 76 3.65 5.77 8.34
N SER A 77 2.42 6.19 8.69
CA SER A 77 1.36 5.28 9.12
C SER A 77 0.96 4.30 8.02
N ALA A 78 0.85 4.75 6.76
CA ALA A 78 0.58 3.88 5.61
C ALA A 78 1.72 2.87 5.37
N LEU A 79 2.95 3.27 5.67
CA LEU A 79 4.09 2.36 5.68
C LEU A 79 4.10 1.43 6.91
N ALA A 80 3.22 1.58 7.90
CA ALA A 80 3.30 0.82 9.15
C ALA A 80 4.69 0.91 9.81
N HIS A 81 5.41 2.02 9.61
CA HIS A 81 6.64 2.28 10.33
C HIS A 81 6.28 2.57 11.78
N LYS A 82 6.67 1.67 12.68
CA LYS A 82 6.61 1.93 14.12
C LYS A 82 7.62 3.05 14.42
N THR A 83 7.12 4.25 14.66
CA THR A 83 7.94 5.37 15.13
C THR A 83 8.44 5.05 16.54
N ASN A 84 9.76 5.01 16.74
CA ASN A 84 10.43 4.61 17.98
C ASN A 84 10.27 5.59 19.18
N ASN A 85 9.45 6.63 19.07
CA ASN A 85 9.24 7.59 20.15
C ASN A 85 8.03 7.21 21.00
N ALA A 86 8.28 6.43 22.06
CA ALA A 86 7.28 6.04 23.06
C ALA A 86 6.63 7.26 23.77
N ILE A 87 7.34 8.39 23.85
CA ILE A 87 6.86 9.62 24.50
C ILE A 87 5.82 10.35 23.64
N GLN A 88 6.00 10.37 22.31
CA GLN A 88 5.06 11.00 21.38
C GLN A 88 3.76 10.19 21.23
N TYR A 89 3.86 8.87 21.40
CA TYR A 89 2.74 7.92 21.37
C TYR A 89 1.71 8.11 22.50
N ALA A 90 2.12 8.70 23.63
CA ALA A 90 1.23 8.93 24.78
C ALA A 90 0.32 10.16 24.59
N TYR A 91 0.73 11.14 23.76
CA TYR A 91 -0.01 12.38 23.52
C TYR A 91 -0.77 12.39 22.18
N GLU A 92 -0.25 11.75 21.13
CA GLU A 92 -0.90 11.64 19.82
C GLU A 92 -1.71 10.33 19.72
N ARG A 93 -2.97 10.33 20.20
CA ARG A 93 -3.87 9.15 20.11
C ARG A 93 -4.12 8.67 18.66
N GLU A 94 -3.94 9.54 17.67
CA GLU A 94 -3.94 9.19 16.24
C GLU A 94 -2.84 9.98 15.52
N LYS A 95 -1.72 9.33 15.17
CA LYS A 95 -0.63 9.96 14.39
C LYS A 95 -1.11 10.49 13.04
N SER A 96 -2.12 9.83 12.49
CA SER A 96 -2.84 10.21 11.28
C SER A 96 -4.25 9.67 11.39
N THR A 97 -5.23 10.39 10.87
CA THR A 97 -6.60 9.88 10.83
C THR A 97 -6.76 8.85 9.70
N LEU A 98 -7.70 7.92 9.85
CA LEU A 98 -8.09 7.01 8.76
C LEU A 98 -8.46 7.80 7.49
N LYS A 99 -9.03 9.00 7.66
CA LYS A 99 -9.39 9.87 6.54
C LYS A 99 -8.18 10.36 5.76
N GLN A 100 -7.09 10.75 6.44
CA GLN A 100 -5.85 11.14 5.78
C GLN A 100 -5.22 9.96 5.03
N GLN A 101 -5.28 8.76 5.59
CA GLN A 101 -4.78 7.55 4.92
C GLN A 101 -5.62 7.20 3.69
N GLU A 102 -6.94 7.34 3.76
CA GLU A 102 -7.85 7.17 2.62
C GLU A 102 -7.50 8.14 1.48
N VAL A 103 -7.37 9.43 1.79
CA VAL A 103 -7.00 10.46 0.80
C VAL A 103 -5.63 10.17 0.17
N LEU A 104 -4.65 9.78 0.99
CA LEU A 104 -3.32 9.42 0.50
C LEU A 104 -3.35 8.21 -0.44
N MET A 105 -4.08 7.15 -0.08
CA MET A 105 -4.17 5.95 -0.91
C MET A 105 -4.94 6.21 -2.21
N GLN A 106 -5.98 7.04 -2.16
CA GLN A 106 -6.71 7.45 -3.36
C GLN A 106 -5.82 8.27 -4.29
N TRP A 107 -5.16 9.31 -3.76
CA TRP A 107 -4.22 10.13 -4.53
C TRP A 107 -3.11 9.28 -5.17
N TYR A 108 -2.56 8.31 -4.43
CA TYR A 108 -1.53 7.44 -4.97
C TYR A 108 -2.05 6.55 -6.10
N GLY A 109 -3.28 6.04 -5.98
CA GLY A 109 -3.94 5.31 -7.06
C GLY A 109 -4.13 6.17 -8.32
N ASP A 110 -4.62 7.39 -8.16
CA ASP A 110 -4.82 8.33 -9.26
C ASP A 110 -3.49 8.73 -9.92
N TYR A 111 -2.44 8.98 -9.11
CA TYR A 111 -1.08 9.21 -9.60
C TYR A 111 -0.61 8.07 -10.50
N LEU A 112 -0.74 6.82 -10.05
CA LEU A 112 -0.33 5.64 -10.83
C LEU A 112 -1.13 5.48 -12.12
N ASN A 113 -2.45 5.69 -12.07
CA ASN A 113 -3.32 5.62 -13.25
C ASN A 113 -2.96 6.68 -14.31
N ASN A 114 -2.40 7.81 -13.89
CA ASN A 114 -1.96 8.87 -14.79
C ASN A 114 -0.54 8.65 -15.36
N LEU A 115 0.24 7.67 -14.88
CA LEU A 115 1.59 7.40 -15.40
C LEU A 115 1.59 6.72 -16.77
N CYS A 116 0.56 5.94 -17.07
CA CYS A 116 0.40 5.28 -18.36
C CYS A 116 -1.07 4.91 -18.56
N ASP A 117 -1.53 4.90 -19.81
CA ASP A 117 -2.88 4.45 -20.15
C ASP A 117 -3.13 3.05 -19.59
N PHE A 118 -3.99 2.97 -18.59
CA PHE A 118 -4.44 1.70 -18.04
C PHE A 118 -5.50 1.11 -18.97
N LYS A 119 -5.06 0.29 -19.93
CA LYS A 119 -5.97 -0.46 -20.79
C LYS A 119 -6.46 -1.69 -20.03
N ILE A 120 -7.71 -1.63 -19.57
CA ILE A 120 -8.46 -2.77 -19.03
C ILE A 120 -8.83 -3.70 -20.19
#